data_AF-A0ABD7XTH4-F1
#
_entry.id   AF-A0ABD7XTH4-F1
#
_cell.length_a   1.000
_cell.length_b   1.000
_cell.length_c   1.000
_cell.angle_alpha   90.00
_cell.angle_beta   90.00
_cell.angle_gamma   90.00
#
_symmetry.space_group_name_H-M   'P 1'
#
loop_
_entity.id
_entity.type
_entity.pdbx_description
1 polymer ?
#
loop_
_entity_poly.entity_id
_entity_poly.type
_entity_poly.pdbx_seq_one_letter_code
_entity_poly.pdbx_strand_id
1 'polypeptide(L)'
;MRRTRPPQSSFGGTYRRGDAARAHQPVARPPAVHAAFRFALSFENYDLTHAPLSVEATSLLSEGGCACMSSTLTVRRIVADQGGVYRELRAASLREPYAPGEAPEAELLTVETDAASAIAAQRAVSDESTTFLLYTEGHPAGMIGAYFDNTPDRRAFVSELWVAHAVRHLRGGVLLLETATAWLAERGATDVYAWIADANRNAIRFYERAGFGNTGEHAPIARMPGAMKSLFVSQVKH
;
A
#
# COMPACT_ATOMS: atom_id res chain seq x y z
N MET A 1 -7.00 -11.12 90.10
CA MET A 1 -7.69 -10.11 90.93
C MET A 1 -6.79 -8.88 91.03
N ARG A 2 -7.23 -7.70 90.54
CA ARG A 2 -6.46 -6.42 90.46
C ARG A 2 -5.20 -6.50 89.53
N ARG A 3 -4.91 -5.49 88.70
CA ARG A 3 -4.07 -4.26 88.88
C ARG A 3 -2.63 -4.58 89.35
N THR A 4 -1.54 -3.92 88.89
CA THR A 4 -1.42 -2.56 88.31
C THR A 4 -0.18 -2.37 87.40
N ARG A 5 -0.15 -1.28 86.59
CA ARG A 5 1.01 -0.63 85.92
C ARG A 5 1.75 0.33 86.89
N PRO A 6 2.92 0.94 86.54
CA PRO A 6 4.17 0.39 86.02
C PRO A 6 5.34 0.56 87.07
N PRO A 7 6.13 1.66 87.26
CA PRO A 7 6.75 2.70 86.37
C PRO A 7 8.29 2.92 86.54
N GLN A 8 9.06 2.96 85.42
CA GLN A 8 10.42 3.58 85.27
C GLN A 8 11.60 2.95 86.09
N SER A 9 12.91 3.18 85.85
CA SER A 9 13.62 4.16 84.99
C SER A 9 15.02 3.68 84.50
N SER A 10 15.49 4.27 83.38
CA SER A 10 16.88 4.71 83.12
C SER A 10 18.04 3.73 82.76
N PHE A 11 19.01 4.34 82.05
CA PHE A 11 20.41 3.97 81.77
C PHE A 11 20.76 2.64 81.06
N GLY A 12 21.05 2.78 79.76
CA GLY A 12 22.44 2.72 79.27
C GLY A 12 23.19 1.37 79.36
N GLY A 13 23.21 0.65 78.23
CA GLY A 13 24.07 -0.53 78.05
C GLY A 13 24.02 -1.04 76.62
N THR A 14 25.13 -0.94 75.88
CA THR A 14 25.24 -1.49 74.52
C THR A 14 25.33 -3.02 74.52
N TYR A 15 24.96 -3.61 73.37
CA TYR A 15 25.62 -4.75 72.69
C TYR A 15 24.89 -6.10 72.64
N ARG A 16 24.24 -6.41 71.49
CA ARG A 16 24.31 -7.72 70.79
C ARG A 16 23.64 -7.73 69.40
N ARG A 17 24.11 -8.69 68.58
CA ARG A 17 23.66 -9.24 67.27
C ARG A 17 22.19 -8.98 66.85
N GLY A 18 21.96 -8.82 65.53
CA GLY A 18 20.63 -9.02 64.92
C GLY A 18 20.45 -8.53 63.47
N ASP A 19 21.11 -9.18 62.51
CA ASP A 19 20.73 -9.39 61.10
C ASP A 19 20.29 -8.27 60.09
N ALA A 20 20.65 -8.54 58.84
CA ALA A 20 19.94 -8.23 57.58
C ALA A 20 19.54 -6.78 57.20
N ALA A 21 20.38 -6.13 56.38
CA ALA A 21 19.89 -5.30 55.26
C ALA A 21 20.90 -5.21 54.10
N ARG A 22 20.38 -5.40 52.87
CA ARG A 22 20.86 -4.93 51.54
C ARG A 22 22.32 -4.47 51.42
N ALA A 23 23.13 -5.27 50.72
CA ALA A 23 24.34 -4.77 50.05
C ALA A 23 23.96 -3.79 48.92
N HIS A 24 24.58 -2.61 48.90
CA HIS A 24 24.56 -1.73 47.73
C HIS A 24 25.69 -2.14 46.77
N GLN A 25 25.37 -2.31 45.48
CA GLN A 25 26.34 -2.63 44.43
C GLN A 25 26.53 -1.40 43.51
N PRO A 26 27.77 -1.05 43.09
CA PRO A 26 28.06 0.25 42.50
C PRO A 26 27.70 0.38 41.00
N VAL A 27 27.70 1.64 40.56
CA VAL A 27 27.34 2.14 39.22
C VAL A 27 27.96 1.36 38.06
N ALA A 28 27.12 0.99 37.09
CA ALA A 28 27.53 0.73 35.71
C ALA A 28 26.87 1.76 34.77
N ARG A 29 27.61 2.24 33.77
CA ARG A 29 27.05 3.10 32.71
C ARG A 29 26.13 2.27 31.80
N PRO A 30 25.02 2.83 31.27
CA PRO A 30 24.26 2.16 30.23
C PRO A 30 25.10 2.07 28.95
N PRO A 31 25.22 0.90 28.30
CA PRO A 31 25.71 0.82 26.94
C PRO A 31 24.70 1.49 25.99
N ALA A 32 25.19 2.05 24.88
CA ALA A 32 24.32 2.67 23.89
C ALA A 32 23.38 1.62 23.28
N VAL A 33 22.06 1.85 23.40
CA VAL A 33 21.06 0.98 22.79
C VAL A 33 21.01 1.28 21.29
N HIS A 34 21.89 0.63 20.53
CA HIS A 34 21.70 0.45 19.09
C HIS A 34 20.47 -0.43 18.87
N ALA A 35 19.29 0.18 18.96
CA ALA A 35 18.01 -0.42 18.60
C ALA A 35 17.98 -0.61 17.07
N ALA A 36 18.64 -1.66 16.60
CA ALA A 36 18.60 -2.11 15.22
C ALA A 36 17.20 -2.68 14.93
N PHE A 37 16.23 -1.77 14.74
CA PHE A 37 14.85 -2.06 14.40
C PHE A 37 14.74 -2.56 12.94
N ARG A 38 15.37 -3.72 12.68
CA ARG A 38 15.12 -4.54 11.50
C ARG A 38 13.77 -5.24 11.65
N PHE A 39 12.70 -4.45 11.72
CA PHE A 39 11.40 -4.91 11.26
C PHE A 39 11.46 -5.00 9.74
N ALA A 40 12.06 -6.09 9.25
CA ALA A 40 11.80 -6.59 7.91
C ALA A 40 10.35 -7.09 7.90
N LEU A 41 9.41 -6.15 7.76
CA LEU A 41 8.03 -6.47 7.46
C LEU A 41 8.03 -7.24 6.14
N SER A 42 7.59 -8.50 6.19
CA SER A 42 7.33 -9.30 4.99
C SER A 42 6.50 -8.46 4.03
N PHE A 43 7.00 -8.24 2.82
CA PHE A 43 6.34 -7.36 1.85
C PHE A 43 5.19 -8.11 1.17
N GLU A 44 4.20 -8.49 1.97
CA GLU A 44 2.94 -9.09 1.55
C GLU A 44 2.11 -8.01 0.82
N ASN A 45 2.48 -7.80 -0.43
CA ASN A 45 1.72 -7.00 -1.38
C ASN A 45 0.31 -7.59 -1.49
N TYR A 46 -0.65 -6.92 -0.86
CA TYR A 46 -2.08 -7.22 -1.01
C TYR A 46 -2.44 -7.05 -2.49
N ASP A 47 -2.54 -8.18 -3.20
CA ASP A 47 -2.80 -8.16 -4.64
C ASP A 47 -4.27 -7.87 -4.93
N LEU A 48 -4.55 -6.58 -4.98
CA LEU A 48 -5.86 -5.98 -5.09
C LEU A 48 -6.30 -5.86 -6.57
N THR A 49 -6.26 -6.97 -7.30
CA THR A 49 -6.92 -7.08 -8.62
C THR A 49 -8.43 -6.89 -8.48
N HIS A 50 -8.99 -5.91 -9.19
CA HIS A 50 -10.44 -5.57 -9.18
C HIS A 50 -11.22 -6.38 -10.24
N ALA A 51 -12.55 -6.56 -10.06
CA ALA A 51 -13.42 -7.43 -10.87
C ALA A 51 -14.80 -6.76 -11.19
N PRO A 52 -15.19 -6.53 -12.47
CA PRO A 52 -16.40 -5.83 -12.93
C PRO A 52 -17.61 -6.72 -13.27
N LEU A 53 -18.83 -6.23 -13.04
CA LEU A 53 -20.05 -6.57 -13.80
C LEU A 53 -20.92 -5.31 -14.06
N SER A 54 -21.94 -5.41 -14.94
CA SER A 54 -22.57 -4.25 -15.62
C SER A 54 -24.08 -4.15 -15.41
N VAL A 55 -24.61 -2.91 -15.40
CA VAL A 55 -26.03 -2.57 -15.63
C VAL A 55 -26.10 -1.28 -16.46
N GLU A 56 -27.16 -1.10 -17.24
CA GLU A 56 -27.41 0.07 -18.09
C GLU A 56 -27.77 1.34 -17.29
N ALA A 57 -27.47 2.52 -17.85
CA ALA A 57 -27.98 3.80 -17.37
C ALA A 57 -28.60 4.57 -18.54
N THR A 58 -29.92 4.80 -18.49
CA THR A 58 -30.65 5.50 -19.56
C THR A 58 -30.30 6.99 -19.55
N SER A 59 -30.20 7.58 -20.74
CA SER A 59 -29.82 8.99 -20.95
C SER A 59 -30.81 9.99 -20.33
N LEU A 60 -30.27 11.01 -19.67
CA LEU A 60 -30.81 12.37 -19.74
C LEU A 60 -29.71 13.31 -20.23
N LEU A 61 -29.96 13.95 -21.37
CA LEU A 61 -29.09 14.97 -21.94
C LEU A 61 -29.33 16.31 -21.25
N SER A 62 -28.27 17.09 -21.06
CA SER A 62 -28.35 18.54 -20.95
C SER A 62 -27.19 19.11 -21.77
N GLU A 63 -27.49 19.96 -22.73
CA GLU A 63 -26.51 20.49 -23.69
C GLU A 63 -25.75 21.69 -23.10
N GLY A 64 -24.48 21.87 -23.48
CA GLY A 64 -23.79 23.13 -23.22
C GLY A 64 -22.27 23.10 -23.36
N GLY A 65 -21.73 23.98 -24.21
CA GLY A 65 -20.34 24.42 -24.13
C GLY A 65 -19.32 23.60 -24.94
N CYS A 66 -19.10 23.98 -26.20
CA CYS A 66 -17.89 23.58 -26.91
C CYS A 66 -16.70 24.40 -26.40
N ALA A 67 -15.67 23.71 -25.87
CA ALA A 67 -14.34 24.28 -25.66
C ALA A 67 -13.29 23.21 -25.99
N CYS A 68 -12.40 23.49 -26.94
CA CYS A 68 -11.29 22.60 -27.31
C CYS A 68 -10.16 22.70 -26.27
N MET A 69 -10.46 22.40 -25.01
CA MET A 69 -9.48 22.36 -23.92
C MET A 69 -8.51 21.19 -24.19
N SER A 70 -7.23 21.51 -24.40
CA SER A 70 -6.18 20.50 -24.55
C SER A 70 -5.81 19.93 -23.18
N SER A 71 -6.71 19.11 -22.61
CA SER A 71 -6.57 18.50 -21.29
C SER A 71 -5.25 17.75 -21.17
N THR A 72 -4.27 18.41 -20.56
CA THR A 72 -2.88 17.99 -20.59
C THR A 72 -2.68 16.89 -19.56
N LEU A 73 -2.46 15.66 -20.05
CA LEU A 73 -2.07 14.54 -19.21
C LEU A 73 -0.59 14.64 -18.85
N THR A 74 -0.26 14.46 -17.58
CA THR A 74 1.12 14.22 -17.15
C THR A 74 1.15 13.05 -16.17
N VAL A 75 2.12 12.16 -16.30
CA VAL A 75 2.40 11.12 -15.30
C VAL A 75 3.66 11.50 -14.54
N ARG A 76 3.65 11.34 -13.21
CA ARG A 76 4.78 11.64 -12.32
C ARG A 76 4.98 10.50 -11.33
N ARG A 77 6.24 10.21 -10.99
CA ARG A 77 6.56 9.34 -9.84
C ARG A 77 6.05 10.00 -8.56
N ILE A 78 5.49 9.21 -7.65
CA ILE A 78 5.08 9.65 -6.32
C ILE A 78 6.27 10.24 -5.54
N VAL A 79 6.04 11.30 -4.77
CA VAL A 79 7.01 11.89 -3.82
C VAL A 79 6.54 11.74 -2.37
N ALA A 80 7.47 11.89 -1.42
CA ALA A 80 7.29 11.41 -0.05
C ALA A 80 6.14 12.08 0.74
N ASP A 81 5.76 13.30 0.39
CA ASP A 81 4.66 14.07 0.99
C ASP A 81 3.28 13.71 0.40
N GLN A 82 3.22 12.94 -0.69
CA GLN A 82 1.98 12.60 -1.40
C GLN A 82 1.19 11.42 -0.78
N GLY A 83 1.44 11.07 0.49
CA GLY A 83 0.66 10.05 1.20
C GLY A 83 -0.85 10.32 1.19
N GLY A 84 -1.25 11.58 1.32
CA GLY A 84 -2.66 12.00 1.18
C GLY A 84 -3.25 11.70 -0.20
N VAL A 85 -2.53 12.03 -1.27
CA VAL A 85 -2.95 11.81 -2.66
C VAL A 85 -3.00 10.31 -2.99
N TYR A 86 -2.02 9.54 -2.52
CA TYR A 86 -2.03 8.08 -2.64
C TYR A 86 -3.27 7.48 -1.97
N ARG A 87 -3.57 7.88 -0.73
CA ARG A 87 -4.76 7.40 -0.01
C ARG A 87 -6.06 7.78 -0.73
N GLU A 88 -6.16 9.02 -1.23
CA GLU A 88 -7.35 9.49 -1.95
C GLU A 88 -7.60 8.69 -3.22
N LEU A 89 -6.59 8.56 -4.08
CA LEU A 89 -6.65 7.76 -5.31
C LEU A 89 -6.90 6.28 -5.01
N ARG A 90 -6.30 5.72 -3.95
CA ARG A 90 -6.52 4.33 -3.59
C ARG A 90 -7.95 4.09 -3.09
N ALA A 91 -8.46 4.96 -2.23
CA ALA A 91 -9.85 4.90 -1.80
C ALA A 91 -10.81 5.15 -2.97
N ALA A 92 -10.48 5.99 -3.96
CA ALA A 92 -11.27 6.13 -5.19
C ALA A 92 -11.27 4.85 -6.03
N SER A 93 -10.12 4.19 -6.17
CA SER A 93 -10.01 2.90 -6.88
C SER A 93 -10.78 1.75 -6.24
N LEU A 94 -11.00 1.80 -4.92
CA LEU A 94 -11.80 0.85 -4.15
C LEU A 94 -13.28 1.21 -4.11
N ARG A 95 -13.62 2.51 -4.10
CA ARG A 95 -15.01 3.02 -4.11
C ARG A 95 -15.70 2.98 -5.46
N GLU A 96 -14.98 3.15 -6.57
CA GLU A 96 -15.58 2.93 -7.89
C GLU A 96 -15.96 1.44 -8.01
N PRO A 97 -17.25 1.10 -8.06
CA PRO A 97 -17.67 -0.28 -7.92
C PRO A 97 -17.34 -1.05 -9.20
N TYR A 98 -16.51 -2.07 -9.04
CA TYR A 98 -16.34 -3.07 -10.09
C TYR A 98 -17.37 -4.21 -9.86
N ALA A 99 -17.46 -4.83 -8.67
CA ALA A 99 -18.42 -5.91 -8.39
C ALA A 99 -19.52 -5.50 -7.38
N PRO A 100 -20.75 -6.04 -7.50
CA PRO A 100 -21.76 -6.04 -6.45
C PRO A 100 -21.55 -7.21 -5.47
N GLY A 101 -22.10 -7.06 -4.26
CA GLY A 101 -21.72 -7.84 -3.09
C GLY A 101 -20.77 -6.98 -2.25
N GLU A 102 -21.20 -6.67 -1.02
CA GLU A 102 -20.61 -5.62 -0.18
C GLU A 102 -19.08 -5.73 -0.11
N ALA A 103 -18.38 -4.73 -0.64
CA ALA A 103 -17.09 -4.36 -0.09
C ALA A 103 -17.39 -3.95 1.37
N PRO A 104 -16.93 -4.68 2.39
CA PRO A 104 -17.28 -4.35 3.76
C PRO A 104 -16.82 -2.93 4.03
N GLU A 105 -17.62 -2.12 4.71
CA GLU A 105 -17.21 -0.76 5.10
C GLU A 105 -15.93 -0.79 5.96
N ALA A 106 -15.60 -1.97 6.53
CA ALA A 106 -14.35 -2.33 7.18
C ALA A 106 -13.07 -2.31 6.29
N GLU A 107 -13.15 -2.47 4.97
CA GLU A 107 -12.00 -2.29 4.02
C GLU A 107 -12.04 -0.90 3.35
N LEU A 108 -13.12 -0.16 3.57
CA LEU A 108 -13.20 1.29 3.35
C LEU A 108 -12.54 2.09 4.49
N LEU A 109 -12.14 1.43 5.60
CA LEU A 109 -11.20 1.99 6.55
C LEU A 109 -9.85 2.22 5.87
N THR A 110 -9.55 3.51 5.73
CA THR A 110 -8.24 4.09 5.98
C THR A 110 -7.02 3.16 5.79
N VAL A 111 -6.35 3.36 4.65
CA VAL A 111 -4.89 3.46 4.73
C VAL A 111 -4.63 4.61 5.71
N GLU A 112 -4.25 4.29 6.95
CA GLU A 112 -4.01 5.28 8.00
C GLU A 112 -3.07 6.38 7.49
N THR A 113 -3.28 7.63 7.92
CA THR A 113 -2.53 8.78 7.35
C THR A 113 -1.01 8.56 7.40
N ASP A 114 -0.54 7.95 8.49
CA ASP A 114 0.88 7.62 8.71
C ASP A 114 1.33 6.45 7.82
N ALA A 115 0.50 5.43 7.64
CA ALA A 115 0.79 4.29 6.76
C ALA A 115 0.84 4.73 5.27
N ALA A 116 -0.09 5.59 4.85
CA ALA A 116 -0.10 6.16 3.50
C ALA A 116 1.13 7.04 3.25
N SER A 117 1.55 7.80 4.27
CA SER A 117 2.78 8.62 4.22
C SER A 117 4.05 7.76 4.19
N ALA A 118 4.09 6.67 4.95
CA ALA A 118 5.19 5.71 4.92
C ALA A 118 5.31 5.01 3.54
N ILE A 119 4.18 4.60 2.94
CA ILE A 119 4.13 4.04 1.58
C ILE A 119 4.64 5.06 0.56
N ALA A 120 4.18 6.32 0.63
CA ALA A 120 4.64 7.36 -0.28
C ALA A 120 6.15 7.65 -0.12
N ALA A 121 6.64 7.76 1.11
CA ALA A 121 8.06 7.97 1.40
C ALA A 121 8.94 6.82 0.89
N GLN A 122 8.52 5.55 1.08
CA GLN A 122 9.24 4.39 0.54
C GLN A 122 9.20 4.38 -1.00
N ARG A 123 8.00 4.47 -1.59
CA ARG A 123 7.80 4.39 -3.05
C ARG A 123 8.44 5.57 -3.80
N ALA A 124 8.70 6.69 -3.14
CA ALA A 124 9.44 7.83 -3.71
C ALA A 124 10.94 7.57 -3.94
N VAL A 125 11.58 6.72 -3.11
CA VAL A 125 13.05 6.53 -3.11
C VAL A 125 13.51 5.10 -3.42
N SER A 126 12.61 4.11 -3.33
CA SER A 126 12.92 2.70 -3.62
C SER A 126 13.21 2.44 -5.10
N ASP A 127 14.26 1.67 -5.42
CA ASP A 127 14.50 1.16 -6.78
C ASP A 127 13.90 -0.25 -7.02
N GLU A 128 13.12 -0.76 -6.07
CA GLU A 128 12.42 -2.05 -6.18
C GLU A 128 10.90 -1.90 -6.24
N SER A 129 10.36 -0.74 -5.87
CA SER A 129 8.92 -0.46 -5.85
C SER A 129 8.62 1.03 -5.94
N THR A 130 7.62 1.41 -6.74
CA THR A 130 7.13 2.79 -6.82
C THR A 130 5.64 2.88 -7.19
N THR A 131 5.13 4.11 -7.28
CA THR A 131 3.81 4.42 -7.83
C THR A 131 3.94 5.61 -8.76
N PHE A 132 3.29 5.51 -9.91
CA PHE A 132 3.11 6.63 -10.82
C PHE A 132 1.70 7.17 -10.68
N LEU A 133 1.59 8.49 -10.63
CA LEU A 133 0.35 9.23 -10.48
C LEU A 133 0.06 9.99 -11.79
N LEU A 134 -1.15 9.82 -12.32
CA LEU A 134 -1.66 10.57 -13.46
C LEU A 134 -2.31 11.86 -12.98
N TYR A 135 -1.93 12.97 -13.58
CA TYR A 135 -2.56 14.27 -13.38
C TYR A 135 -3.21 14.77 -14.67
N THR A 136 -4.40 15.35 -14.53
CA THR A 136 -5.13 16.07 -15.57
C THR A 136 -5.38 17.49 -15.08
N GLU A 137 -4.84 18.50 -15.78
CA GLU A 137 -5.06 19.92 -15.41
C GLU A 137 -4.69 20.20 -13.94
N GLY A 138 -3.58 19.61 -13.48
CA GLY A 138 -3.07 19.71 -12.11
C GLY A 138 -3.74 18.78 -11.08
N HIS A 139 -4.88 18.18 -11.39
CA HIS A 139 -5.65 17.34 -10.47
C HIS A 139 -5.27 15.86 -10.59
N PRO A 140 -5.10 15.12 -9.47
CA PRO A 140 -4.78 13.69 -9.50
C PRO A 140 -5.98 12.87 -10.01
N ALA A 141 -5.77 12.08 -11.05
CA ALA A 141 -6.84 11.41 -11.81
C ALA A 141 -6.55 9.93 -12.14
N GLY A 142 -5.47 9.36 -11.60
CA GLY A 142 -5.16 7.93 -11.75
C GLY A 142 -3.85 7.54 -11.06
N MET A 143 -3.62 6.24 -10.91
CA MET A 143 -2.40 5.67 -10.35
C MET A 143 -2.07 4.29 -10.96
N ILE A 144 -0.81 3.89 -10.86
CA ILE A 144 -0.34 2.52 -11.09
C ILE A 144 0.84 2.22 -10.15
N GLY A 145 0.85 1.04 -9.55
CA GLY A 145 2.00 0.49 -8.83
C GLY A 145 2.94 -0.25 -9.78
N ALA A 146 4.25 -0.13 -9.54
CA ALA A 146 5.29 -0.87 -10.26
C ALA A 146 6.27 -1.44 -9.22
N TYR A 147 6.61 -2.73 -9.28
CA TYR A 147 7.51 -3.36 -8.31
C TYR A 147 8.20 -4.61 -8.87
N PHE A 148 9.28 -5.05 -8.22
CA PHE A 148 9.86 -6.38 -8.43
C PHE A 148 9.39 -7.34 -7.32
N ASP A 149 9.06 -8.59 -7.66
CA ASP A 149 8.74 -9.61 -6.66
C ASP A 149 9.99 -10.11 -5.92
N ASN A 150 9.79 -10.68 -4.73
CA ASN A 150 10.86 -11.21 -3.88
C ASN A 150 11.26 -12.65 -4.26
N THR A 151 11.00 -13.09 -5.49
CA THR A 151 11.42 -14.42 -5.97
C THR A 151 12.89 -14.40 -6.42
N PRO A 152 13.57 -15.56 -6.53
CA PRO A 152 14.92 -15.63 -7.10
C PRO A 152 15.00 -15.08 -8.54
N ASP A 153 13.89 -15.18 -9.29
CA ASP A 153 13.77 -14.68 -10.67
C ASP A 153 13.47 -13.17 -10.73
N ARG A 154 13.17 -12.53 -9.58
CA ARG A 154 12.93 -11.09 -9.39
C ARG A 154 12.04 -10.50 -10.50
N ARG A 155 10.85 -11.07 -10.66
CA ARG A 155 9.93 -10.73 -11.77
C ARG A 155 9.36 -9.33 -11.58
N ALA A 156 9.27 -8.56 -12.67
CA ALA A 156 8.77 -7.19 -12.64
C ALA A 156 7.24 -7.16 -12.81
N PHE A 157 6.52 -6.46 -11.94
CA PHE A 157 5.06 -6.40 -11.92
C PHE A 157 4.52 -4.98 -12.02
N VAL A 158 3.37 -4.85 -12.67
CA VAL A 158 2.47 -3.70 -12.53
C VAL A 158 1.18 -4.10 -11.83
N SER A 159 0.69 -3.23 -10.96
CA SER A 159 -0.49 -3.47 -10.11
C SER A 159 -1.23 -2.16 -9.83
N GLU A 160 -2.37 -2.23 -9.12
CA GLU A 160 -3.13 -1.07 -8.64
C GLU A 160 -3.56 -0.05 -9.73
N LEU A 161 -3.55 -0.46 -11.02
CA LEU A 161 -3.88 0.42 -12.14
C LEU A 161 -5.33 0.90 -12.06
N TRP A 162 -5.49 2.20 -11.83
CA TRP A 162 -6.77 2.88 -11.80
C TRP A 162 -6.69 4.26 -12.47
N VAL A 163 -7.77 4.67 -13.13
CA VAL A 163 -7.95 5.98 -13.76
C VAL A 163 -9.38 6.42 -13.52
N ALA A 164 -9.60 7.64 -13.03
CA ALA A 164 -10.92 8.20 -12.75
C ALA A 164 -11.80 8.16 -14.01
N HIS A 165 -13.07 7.76 -13.86
CA HIS A 165 -13.99 7.54 -14.98
C HIS A 165 -13.99 8.69 -16.02
N ALA A 166 -14.00 9.94 -15.54
CA ALA A 166 -14.06 11.14 -16.37
C ALA A 166 -12.96 11.25 -17.44
N VAL A 167 -11.74 10.73 -17.18
CA VAL A 167 -10.57 10.95 -18.07
C VAL A 167 -10.11 9.68 -18.81
N ARG A 168 -10.83 8.56 -18.69
CA ARG A 168 -10.45 7.26 -19.30
C ARG A 168 -10.29 7.33 -20.82
N HIS A 169 -11.09 8.17 -21.48
CA HIS A 169 -11.07 8.35 -22.92
C HIS A 169 -9.78 9.04 -23.43
N LEU A 170 -9.02 9.73 -22.57
CA LEU A 170 -7.78 10.43 -22.91
C LEU A 170 -6.54 9.51 -22.99
N ARG A 171 -6.73 8.17 -22.96
CA ARG A 171 -5.65 7.15 -22.90
C ARG A 171 -4.76 7.19 -21.64
N GLY A 172 -5.14 7.88 -20.58
CA GLY A 172 -4.31 8.03 -19.37
C GLY A 172 -3.84 6.71 -18.71
N GLY A 173 -4.62 5.63 -18.84
CA GLY A 173 -4.21 4.30 -18.38
C GLY A 173 -3.06 3.69 -19.20
N VAL A 174 -3.00 3.99 -20.51
CA VAL A 174 -1.89 3.58 -21.38
C VAL A 174 -0.62 4.34 -20.99
N LEU A 175 -0.72 5.66 -20.78
CA LEU A 175 0.42 6.49 -20.36
C LEU A 175 0.98 6.07 -18.99
N LEU A 176 0.12 5.69 -18.04
CA LEU A 176 0.52 5.10 -16.75
C LEU A 176 1.29 3.78 -16.95
N LEU A 177 0.74 2.86 -17.75
CA LEU A 177 1.36 1.56 -18.03
C LEU A 177 2.70 1.70 -18.75
N GLU A 178 2.77 2.52 -19.80
CA GLU A 178 4.00 2.80 -20.56
C GLU A 178 5.09 3.40 -19.64
N THR A 179 4.73 4.33 -18.75
CA THR A 179 5.67 4.92 -17.77
C THR A 179 6.16 3.88 -16.76
N ALA A 180 5.26 3.03 -16.24
CA ALA A 180 5.61 1.98 -15.29
C ALA A 180 6.52 0.90 -15.92
N THR A 181 6.19 0.45 -17.13
CA THR A 181 7.01 -0.51 -17.90
C THR A 181 8.39 0.07 -18.22
N ALA A 182 8.50 1.35 -18.60
CA ALA A 182 9.79 2.00 -18.83
C ALA A 182 10.65 2.06 -17.54
N TRP A 183 10.06 2.43 -16.40
CA TRP A 183 10.76 2.47 -15.11
C TRP A 183 11.27 1.09 -14.65
N LEU A 184 10.53 0.02 -14.95
CA LEU A 184 10.97 -1.36 -14.71
C LEU A 184 12.07 -1.79 -15.71
N ALA A 185 11.97 -1.39 -16.98
CA ALA A 185 12.97 -1.66 -18.02
C ALA A 185 14.34 -1.02 -17.70
N GLU A 186 14.35 0.24 -17.24
CA GLU A 186 15.53 0.93 -16.70
C GLU A 186 16.25 0.15 -15.57
N ARG A 187 15.51 -0.73 -14.88
CA ARG A 187 15.97 -1.53 -13.72
C ARG A 187 16.22 -3.00 -14.09
N GLY A 188 16.30 -3.31 -15.39
CA GLY A 188 16.69 -4.62 -15.92
C GLY A 188 15.52 -5.59 -16.14
N ALA A 189 14.27 -5.16 -16.12
CA ALA A 189 13.15 -6.01 -16.48
C ALA A 189 13.14 -6.31 -18.00
N THR A 190 13.16 -7.60 -18.36
CA THR A 190 12.84 -8.10 -19.72
C THR A 190 11.33 -8.32 -19.90
N ASP A 191 10.65 -8.65 -18.81
CA ASP A 191 9.25 -9.06 -18.77
C ASP A 191 8.52 -8.21 -17.72
N VAL A 192 7.35 -7.69 -18.08
CA VAL A 192 6.44 -7.04 -17.13
C VAL A 192 5.17 -7.87 -17.02
N TYR A 193 4.87 -8.28 -15.78
CA TYR A 193 3.75 -9.11 -15.41
C TYR A 193 2.61 -8.27 -14.81
N ALA A 194 1.37 -8.75 -15.00
CA ALA A 194 0.19 -8.19 -14.38
C ALA A 194 -0.76 -9.33 -13.98
N TRP A 195 -1.09 -9.42 -12.69
CA TRP A 195 -2.26 -10.22 -12.28
C TRP A 195 -3.53 -9.48 -12.67
N ILE A 196 -4.53 -10.20 -13.19
CA ILE A 196 -5.84 -9.64 -13.54
C ILE A 196 -6.93 -10.60 -13.10
N ALA A 197 -7.94 -10.11 -12.37
CA ALA A 197 -9.10 -10.93 -12.00
C ALA A 197 -9.85 -11.42 -13.25
N ASP A 198 -10.29 -12.67 -13.27
CA ASP A 198 -10.82 -13.31 -14.49
C ASP A 198 -12.16 -12.71 -14.94
N ALA A 199 -12.95 -12.22 -13.98
CA ALA A 199 -14.13 -11.41 -14.25
C ALA A 199 -13.80 -10.06 -14.91
N ASN A 200 -12.54 -9.57 -14.86
CA ASN A 200 -12.13 -8.27 -15.35
C ASN A 200 -11.90 -8.19 -16.85
N ARG A 201 -12.98 -8.43 -17.59
CA ARG A 201 -13.05 -8.27 -19.04
C ARG A 201 -12.67 -6.86 -19.51
N ASN A 202 -12.73 -5.83 -18.68
CA ASN A 202 -12.25 -4.48 -19.04
C ASN A 202 -10.72 -4.37 -18.92
N ALA A 203 -10.12 -4.79 -17.81
CA ALA A 203 -8.67 -4.80 -17.63
C ALA A 203 -8.00 -5.82 -18.57
N ILE A 204 -8.55 -7.03 -18.71
CA ILE A 204 -8.09 -8.05 -19.67
C ILE A 204 -8.01 -7.43 -21.08
N ARG A 205 -9.11 -6.85 -21.60
CA ARG A 205 -9.11 -6.18 -22.91
C ARG A 205 -8.17 -4.98 -23.01
N PHE A 206 -7.86 -4.31 -21.91
CA PHE A 206 -6.90 -3.21 -21.88
C PHE A 206 -5.46 -3.74 -21.97
N TYR A 207 -5.09 -4.73 -21.15
CA TYR A 207 -3.76 -5.33 -21.14
C TYR A 207 -3.48 -6.14 -22.43
N GLU A 208 -4.45 -6.89 -22.94
CA GLU A 208 -4.40 -7.54 -24.27
C GLU A 208 -4.05 -6.53 -25.38
N ARG A 209 -4.72 -5.37 -25.38
CA ARG A 209 -4.46 -4.27 -26.35
C ARG A 209 -3.13 -3.56 -26.12
N ALA A 210 -2.59 -3.60 -24.90
CA ALA A 210 -1.24 -3.13 -24.59
C ALA A 210 -0.15 -4.17 -24.96
N GLY A 211 -0.52 -5.34 -25.46
CA GLY A 211 0.40 -6.40 -25.89
C GLY A 211 0.76 -7.41 -24.81
N PHE A 212 -0.05 -7.53 -23.74
CA PHE A 212 0.12 -8.59 -22.74
C PHE A 212 -0.61 -9.87 -23.18
N GLY A 213 0.07 -11.02 -23.10
CA GLY A 213 -0.54 -12.35 -23.25
C GLY A 213 -0.81 -13.00 -21.89
N ASN A 214 -1.88 -13.81 -21.79
CA ASN A 214 -2.14 -14.64 -20.61
C ASN A 214 -1.12 -15.80 -20.57
N THR A 215 -0.50 -16.06 -19.42
CA THR A 215 0.51 -17.13 -19.26
C THR A 215 -0.08 -18.52 -19.02
N GLY A 216 -1.36 -18.60 -18.64
CA GLY A 216 -2.01 -19.80 -18.12
C GLY A 216 -1.77 -20.05 -16.62
N GLU A 217 -1.04 -19.18 -15.93
CA GLU A 217 -0.92 -19.23 -14.45
C GLU A 217 -2.17 -18.58 -13.83
N HIS A 218 -2.84 -19.30 -12.93
CA HIS A 218 -4.04 -18.84 -12.23
C HIS A 218 -3.87 -18.94 -10.71
N ALA A 219 -4.42 -17.98 -9.97
CA ALA A 219 -4.40 -17.96 -8.51
C ALA A 219 -5.75 -17.46 -7.94
N PRO A 220 -6.11 -17.85 -6.71
CA PRO A 220 -7.29 -17.31 -6.04
C PRO A 220 -7.08 -15.84 -5.63
N ILE A 221 -8.19 -15.09 -5.55
CA ILE A 221 -8.20 -13.74 -4.99
C ILE A 221 -8.55 -13.85 -3.50
N ALA A 222 -7.57 -13.68 -2.62
CA ALA A 222 -7.68 -14.00 -1.19
C ALA A 222 -8.91 -13.41 -0.46
N ARG A 223 -9.34 -12.19 -0.83
CA ARG A 223 -10.51 -11.51 -0.24
C ARG A 223 -11.87 -11.84 -0.89
N MET A 224 -11.91 -12.63 -1.97
CA MET A 224 -13.12 -13.02 -2.67
C MET A 224 -13.14 -14.55 -2.89
N PRO A 225 -13.71 -15.33 -1.94
CA PRO A 225 -13.75 -16.79 -2.05
C PRO A 225 -14.35 -17.28 -3.36
N GLY A 226 -13.63 -18.17 -4.06
CA GLY A 226 -14.02 -18.69 -5.37
C GLY A 226 -13.74 -17.77 -6.57
N ALA A 227 -13.34 -16.51 -6.36
CA ALA A 227 -12.89 -15.64 -7.44
C ALA A 227 -11.41 -15.91 -7.78
N MET A 228 -11.13 -15.99 -9.08
CA MET A 228 -9.80 -16.29 -9.63
C MET A 228 -9.22 -15.08 -10.38
N LYS A 229 -7.90 -15.06 -10.48
CA LYS A 229 -7.10 -14.14 -11.28
C LYS A 229 -6.13 -14.94 -12.16
N SER A 230 -5.91 -14.46 -13.38
CA SER A 230 -4.93 -14.95 -14.34
C SER A 230 -3.70 -14.06 -14.34
N LEU A 231 -2.53 -14.64 -14.59
CA LEU A 231 -1.30 -13.88 -14.84
C LEU A 231 -1.20 -13.53 -16.33
N PHE A 232 -0.87 -12.28 -16.60
CA PHE A 232 -0.56 -11.77 -17.93
C PHE A 232 0.89 -11.27 -17.96
N VAL A 233 1.56 -11.34 -19.11
CA VAL A 233 2.94 -10.89 -19.32
C VAL A 233 3.09 -10.13 -20.63
N SER A 234 3.93 -9.11 -20.66
CA SER A 234 4.40 -8.46 -21.89
C SER A 234 5.93 -8.33 -21.90
N GLN A 235 6.52 -8.53 -23.07
CA GLN A 235 7.95 -8.31 -23.31
C GLN A 235 8.25 -6.80 -23.32
N VAL A 236 9.28 -6.40 -22.59
CA VAL A 236 9.87 -5.06 -22.70
C VAL A 236 10.51 -4.91 -24.08
N LYS A 237 10.27 -3.77 -24.71
CA LYS A 237 10.93 -3.40 -25.98
C LYS A 237 12.08 -2.44 -25.64
N HIS A 238 13.30 -2.92 -25.86
CA HIS A 238 14.53 -2.13 -25.80
C HIS A 238 14.78 -1.38 -27.13
#